data_AF-A0A1S3QGM6-F1
#
_entry.id   AF-A0A1S3QGM6-F1
#
_cell.length_a   1.000
_cell.length_b   1.000
_cell.length_c   1.000
_cell.angle_alpha   90.00
_cell.angle_beta   90.00
_cell.angle_gamma   90.00
#
_symmetry.space_group_name_H-M   'P 1'
#
loop_
_entity.id
_entity.type
_entity.pdbx_description
1 polymer ?
#
loop_
_entity_poly.entity_id
_entity_poly.type
_entity_poly.pdbx_seq_one_letter_code
_entity_poly.pdbx_strand_id
1 'polypeptide(L)'
;LWHIVIDNSSSLYSYQEVYGPDGNTPQFDNITIYNYFVWTHYYSVSKTYMGAGQASFGGVDFSHEGPGFVTWHRFHLLQLERDMQDMLGDAPFALPYWNFAIGGSECDVCTDDLLGARSAFDMNSLSPNSVFSQWRVICESVEDYDTLGTFCNNSETSPIRRNPAGNVARPMVQRLPEPQDVVDCLDLKTFDTPPYYSTSSESFRNTVEGEDTIHPIQQTLLSTET
;
A
#
# COMPACT_ATOMS: atom_id res chain seq x y z
N LEU A 1 19.04 -3.34 18.06
CA LEU A 1 18.93 -3.52 16.60
C LEU A 1 17.93 -4.62 16.39
N TRP A 2 16.67 -4.24 16.17
CA TRP A 2 15.62 -5.18 15.78
C TRP A 2 15.86 -5.49 14.30
N HIS A 3 16.24 -6.73 14.00
CA HIS A 3 16.39 -7.17 12.63
C HIS A 3 15.07 -7.79 12.20
N ILE A 4 14.28 -7.03 11.43
CA ILE A 4 13.16 -7.60 10.68
C ILE A 4 13.76 -8.12 9.38
N VAL A 5 13.38 -9.34 9.00
CA VAL A 5 13.90 -9.99 7.79
C VAL A 5 12.75 -10.35 6.84
N ILE A 6 13.00 -10.21 5.54
CA ILE A 6 12.04 -10.53 4.47
C ILE A 6 12.61 -11.59 3.54
N ASP A 7 11.73 -12.36 2.91
CA ASP A 7 12.11 -13.35 1.91
C ASP A 7 12.67 -12.63 0.66
N ASN A 8 13.85 -13.05 0.23
CA ASN A 8 14.54 -12.59 -0.98
C ASN A 8 14.87 -13.77 -1.91
N SER A 9 14.11 -14.87 -1.81
CA SER A 9 14.24 -16.00 -2.71
C SER A 9 13.90 -15.61 -4.15
N SER A 10 14.50 -16.33 -5.09
CA SER A 10 14.34 -16.07 -6.52
C SER A 10 13.12 -16.75 -7.13
N SER A 11 12.38 -17.59 -6.38
CA SER A 11 11.12 -18.20 -6.85
C SER A 11 10.27 -18.85 -5.74
N LEU A 12 8.95 -18.87 -5.94
CA LEU A 12 7.96 -19.56 -5.09
C LEU A 12 7.85 -21.07 -5.32
N TYR A 13 8.64 -21.68 -6.22
CA TYR A 13 8.38 -23.06 -6.66
C TYR A 13 8.60 -24.12 -5.58
N SER A 14 9.28 -23.79 -4.50
CA SER A 14 9.50 -24.74 -3.41
C SER A 14 9.99 -24.03 -2.15
N TYR A 15 9.44 -24.39 -0.99
CA TYR A 15 10.05 -24.16 0.34
C TYR A 15 11.56 -24.49 0.36
N GLN A 16 12.03 -25.35 -0.55
CA GLN A 16 13.44 -25.70 -0.69
C GLN A 16 14.32 -24.54 -1.17
N GLU A 17 13.81 -23.58 -1.95
CA GLU A 17 14.59 -22.44 -2.46
C GLU A 17 14.79 -21.32 -1.45
N VAL A 18 14.00 -21.32 -0.36
CA VAL A 18 14.23 -20.47 0.81
C VAL A 18 15.61 -20.73 1.41
N TYR A 19 16.20 -21.90 1.19
CA TYR A 19 17.56 -22.23 1.63
C TYR A 19 18.63 -22.08 0.54
N GLY A 20 18.30 -21.42 -0.57
CA GLY A 20 19.25 -21.12 -1.63
C GLY A 20 19.77 -22.34 -2.40
N PRO A 21 20.69 -22.13 -3.35
CA PRO A 21 21.19 -23.18 -4.23
C PRO A 21 21.98 -24.29 -3.51
N ASP A 22 22.54 -23.98 -2.35
CA ASP A 22 23.27 -24.94 -1.51
C ASP A 22 22.35 -25.73 -0.56
N GLY A 23 21.06 -25.36 -0.51
CA GLY A 23 20.06 -25.95 0.38
C GLY A 23 20.31 -25.68 1.87
N ASN A 24 21.16 -24.71 2.20
CA ASN A 24 21.53 -24.41 3.59
C ASN A 24 21.71 -22.91 3.89
N THR A 25 21.61 -22.03 2.90
CA THR A 25 21.70 -20.57 3.07
C THR A 25 20.32 -19.92 2.97
N PRO A 26 19.72 -19.49 4.10
CA PRO A 26 18.44 -18.81 4.08
C PRO A 26 18.48 -17.55 3.21
N GLN A 27 17.54 -17.42 2.27
CA GLN A 27 17.41 -16.28 1.37
C GLN A 27 16.55 -15.19 2.01
N PHE A 28 17.05 -14.61 3.11
CA PHE A 28 16.37 -13.52 3.80
C PHE A 28 17.28 -12.30 3.94
N ASP A 29 16.72 -11.12 3.71
CA ASP A 29 17.42 -9.85 3.89
C ASP A 29 16.88 -9.08 5.08
N ASN A 30 17.79 -8.38 5.78
CA ASN A 30 17.40 -7.36 6.75
C ASN A 30 16.64 -6.24 6.03
N ILE A 31 15.60 -5.71 6.68
CA ILE A 31 14.80 -4.60 6.18
C ILE A 31 14.53 -3.56 7.27
N THR A 32 14.30 -2.31 6.88
CA THR A 32 13.91 -1.25 7.83
C THR A 32 12.46 -1.45 8.27
N ILE A 33 12.07 -0.88 9.42
CA ILE A 33 10.69 -0.98 9.94
C ILE A 33 9.67 -0.49 8.90
N TYR A 34 9.94 0.65 8.27
CA TYR A 34 9.00 1.21 7.28
C TYR A 34 9.03 0.44 5.96
N ASN A 35 10.19 -0.04 5.51
CA ASN A 35 10.27 -0.89 4.31
C ASN A 35 9.58 -2.25 4.54
N TYR A 36 9.57 -2.79 5.77
CA TYR A 36 8.80 -3.99 6.09
C TYR A 36 7.29 -3.76 5.99
N PHE A 37 6.82 -2.60 6.46
CA PHE A 37 5.44 -2.17 6.26
C PHE A 37 5.09 -2.10 4.76
N VAL A 38 5.97 -1.56 3.92
CA VAL A 38 5.76 -1.57 2.46
C VAL A 38 5.79 -2.98 1.86
N TRP A 39 6.78 -3.80 2.24
CA TRP A 39 6.98 -5.13 1.68
C TRP A 39 5.84 -6.09 1.98
N THR A 40 5.31 -6.07 3.20
CA THR A 40 4.18 -6.94 3.59
C THR A 40 2.91 -6.65 2.80
N HIS A 41 2.68 -5.38 2.46
CA HIS A 41 1.59 -4.98 1.56
C HIS A 41 1.87 -5.40 0.12
N TYR A 42 3.09 -5.19 -0.40
CA TYR A 42 3.46 -5.69 -1.73
C TYR A 42 3.23 -7.21 -1.84
N TYR A 43 3.66 -7.97 -0.84
CA TYR A 43 3.56 -9.42 -0.84
C TYR A 43 2.09 -9.89 -0.87
N SER A 44 1.18 -9.22 -0.18
CA SER A 44 -0.25 -9.59 -0.15
C SER A 44 -0.99 -9.31 -1.46
N VAL A 45 -0.48 -8.40 -2.30
CA VAL A 45 -1.09 -8.02 -3.60
C VAL A 45 -0.32 -8.54 -4.82
N SER A 46 0.85 -9.15 -4.61
CA SER A 46 1.69 -9.65 -5.69
C SER A 46 1.00 -10.73 -6.52
N LYS A 47 1.25 -10.74 -7.83
CA LYS A 47 0.66 -11.76 -8.72
C LYS A 47 1.23 -13.13 -8.39
N THR A 48 0.43 -14.15 -8.63
CA THR A 48 0.91 -15.54 -8.55
C THR A 48 1.79 -15.84 -9.76
N TYR A 49 3.08 -16.02 -9.53
CA TYR A 49 4.02 -16.41 -10.59
C TYR A 49 3.72 -17.82 -11.11
N MET A 50 3.48 -17.94 -12.43
CA MET A 50 3.03 -19.20 -13.04
C MET A 50 4.16 -20.01 -13.70
N GLY A 51 5.28 -19.37 -14.04
CA GLY A 51 6.46 -20.04 -14.59
C GLY A 51 7.18 -19.16 -15.59
N ALA A 52 8.45 -19.47 -15.85
CA ALA A 52 9.21 -18.76 -16.86
C ALA A 52 8.51 -18.87 -18.23
N GLY A 53 8.21 -17.72 -18.84
CA GLY A 53 7.49 -17.64 -20.11
C GLY A 53 5.97 -17.83 -20.00
N GLN A 54 5.41 -17.95 -18.79
CA GLN A 54 3.97 -17.92 -18.53
C GLN A 54 3.58 -16.58 -17.90
N ALA A 55 2.42 -16.07 -18.29
CA ALA A 55 1.88 -14.86 -17.66
C ALA A 55 1.49 -15.15 -16.20
N SER A 56 1.96 -14.32 -15.29
CA SER A 56 1.56 -14.37 -13.88
C SER A 56 0.07 -14.08 -13.70
N PHE A 57 -0.55 -14.74 -12.73
CA PHE A 57 -1.97 -14.65 -12.46
C PHE A 57 -2.27 -13.56 -11.43
N GLY A 58 -2.96 -12.50 -11.86
CA GLY A 58 -3.35 -11.37 -11.00
C GLY A 58 -4.79 -11.39 -10.49
N GLY A 59 -5.50 -12.53 -10.59
CA GLY A 59 -6.88 -12.64 -10.10
C GLY A 59 -7.00 -12.91 -8.60
N VAL A 60 -5.95 -12.60 -7.82
CA VAL A 60 -5.90 -12.83 -6.36
C VAL A 60 -5.30 -11.59 -5.71
N ASP A 61 -6.01 -11.05 -4.72
CA ASP A 61 -5.50 -10.07 -3.76
C ASP A 61 -5.89 -10.56 -2.34
N PHE A 62 -4.91 -10.65 -1.44
CA PHE A 62 -5.13 -11.15 -0.08
C PHE A 62 -5.54 -10.05 0.92
N SER A 63 -5.50 -8.79 0.49
CA SER A 63 -5.64 -7.59 1.32
C SER A 63 -6.66 -6.58 0.80
N HIS A 64 -7.18 -6.76 -0.42
CA HIS A 64 -8.19 -5.91 -1.06
C HIS A 64 -9.28 -6.75 -1.74
N GLU A 65 -10.26 -6.05 -2.28
CA GLU A 65 -11.39 -6.54 -3.06
C GLU A 65 -12.18 -7.64 -2.34
N GLY A 66 -12.18 -7.64 -1.00
CA GLY A 66 -12.84 -8.69 -0.23
C GLY A 66 -12.93 -8.39 1.26
N PRO A 67 -13.65 -9.24 2.02
CA PRO A 67 -13.94 -9.00 3.44
C PRO A 67 -12.71 -8.80 4.33
N GLY A 68 -11.55 -9.26 3.88
CA GLY A 68 -10.27 -9.11 4.58
C GLY A 68 -9.71 -7.68 4.57
N PHE A 69 -10.20 -6.80 3.69
CA PHE A 69 -9.63 -5.45 3.49
C PHE A 69 -9.43 -4.67 4.80
N VAL A 70 -10.51 -4.47 5.56
CA VAL A 70 -10.46 -3.65 6.79
C VAL A 70 -9.62 -4.32 7.88
N THR A 71 -9.69 -5.66 8.01
CA THR A 71 -8.99 -6.39 9.07
C THR A 71 -7.49 -6.52 8.78
N TRP A 72 -7.12 -6.73 7.51
CA TRP A 72 -5.73 -6.79 7.06
C TRP A 72 -5.04 -5.44 7.31
N HIS A 73 -5.62 -4.33 6.83
CA HIS A 73 -5.05 -2.99 7.03
C HIS A 73 -5.03 -2.56 8.50
N ARG A 74 -6.04 -2.95 9.29
CA ARG A 74 -6.03 -2.70 10.73
C ARG A 74 -4.83 -3.38 11.40
N PHE A 75 -4.57 -4.65 11.09
CA PHE A 75 -3.43 -5.35 11.67
C PHE A 75 -2.10 -4.78 11.16
N HIS A 76 -2.04 -4.41 9.87
CA HIS A 76 -0.87 -3.79 9.24
C HIS A 76 -0.46 -2.49 9.94
N LEU A 77 -1.42 -1.61 10.25
CA LEU A 77 -1.19 -0.38 11.02
C LEU A 77 -0.83 -0.65 12.48
N LEU A 78 -1.48 -1.64 13.13
CA LEU A 78 -1.16 -2.03 14.51
C LEU A 78 0.29 -2.55 14.64
N GLN A 79 0.75 -3.30 13.64
CA GLN A 79 2.13 -3.79 13.61
C GLN A 79 3.12 -2.62 13.46
N LEU A 80 2.88 -1.69 12.53
CA LEU A 80 3.72 -0.50 12.35
C LEU A 80 3.75 0.36 13.63
N GLU A 81 2.59 0.62 14.24
CA GLU A 81 2.50 1.38 15.49
C GLU A 81 3.33 0.72 16.60
N ARG A 82 3.24 -0.60 16.73
CA ARG A 82 4.01 -1.35 17.73
C ARG A 82 5.51 -1.28 17.49
N ASP A 83 5.95 -1.47 16.25
CA ASP A 83 7.37 -1.38 15.90
C ASP A 83 7.92 0.03 16.14
N MET A 84 7.11 1.07 15.90
CA MET A 84 7.48 2.46 16.20
C MET A 84 7.52 2.74 17.71
N GLN A 85 6.56 2.24 18.50
CA GLN A 85 6.60 2.33 19.97
C GLN A 85 7.90 1.74 20.51
N ASP A 86 8.27 0.54 20.04
CA ASP A 86 9.48 -0.16 20.48
C ASP A 86 10.77 0.52 19.98
N MET A 87 10.77 1.06 18.76
CA MET A 87 11.90 1.85 18.20
C MET A 87 12.13 3.15 18.99
N LEU A 88 11.07 3.86 19.33
CA LEU A 88 11.11 5.15 20.02
C LEU A 88 11.31 5.00 21.54
N GLY A 89 11.04 3.80 22.09
CA GLY A 89 10.95 3.60 23.54
C GLY A 89 9.78 4.35 24.17
N ASP A 90 8.72 4.60 23.40
CA ASP A 90 7.56 5.42 23.77
C ASP A 90 6.29 4.57 23.64
N ALA A 91 5.92 3.87 24.71
CA ALA A 91 4.76 2.98 24.70
C ALA A 91 3.41 3.70 24.45
N PRO A 92 3.21 4.96 24.88
CA PRO A 92 2.05 5.76 24.49
C PRO A 92 2.04 6.28 23.04
N PHE A 93 3.10 6.11 22.25
CA PHE A 93 3.11 6.55 20.85
C PHE A 93 1.93 5.94 20.08
N ALA A 94 1.26 6.77 19.27
CA ALA A 94 0.15 6.34 18.43
C ALA A 94 0.24 6.96 17.03
N LEU A 95 -0.21 6.21 16.02
CA LEU A 95 -0.28 6.70 14.66
C LEU A 95 -1.40 7.76 14.54
N PRO A 96 -1.10 8.99 14.07
CA PRO A 96 -2.16 9.94 13.75
C PRO A 96 -2.92 9.48 12.50
N TYR A 97 -4.16 9.96 12.34
CA TYR A 97 -4.94 9.78 11.11
C TYR A 97 -5.04 11.09 10.35
N TRP A 98 -5.27 10.99 9.05
CA TRP A 98 -5.65 12.12 8.20
C TRP A 98 -7.13 12.01 7.87
N ASN A 99 -7.91 13.03 8.21
CA ASN A 99 -9.27 13.17 7.70
C ASN A 99 -9.20 13.65 6.25
N PHE A 100 -9.21 12.72 5.30
CA PHE A 100 -9.20 13.04 3.88
C PHE A 100 -10.61 13.35 3.33
N ALA A 101 -11.68 13.08 4.08
CA ALA A 101 -13.05 13.37 3.66
C ALA A 101 -13.41 14.86 3.89
N ILE A 102 -12.64 15.74 3.25
CA ILE A 102 -12.74 17.21 3.37
C ILE A 102 -13.30 17.88 2.11
N GLY A 103 -13.55 17.09 1.06
CA GLY A 103 -13.90 17.59 -0.26
C GLY A 103 -12.76 18.39 -0.93
N GLY A 104 -13.03 18.87 -2.13
CA GLY A 104 -12.07 19.69 -2.88
C GLY A 104 -10.89 18.91 -3.45
N SER A 105 -9.84 19.62 -3.88
CA SER A 105 -8.71 19.06 -4.64
C SER A 105 -7.34 19.23 -3.96
N GLU A 106 -7.30 19.87 -2.79
CA GLU A 106 -6.06 20.18 -2.09
C GLU A 106 -5.73 19.08 -1.07
N CYS A 107 -4.45 18.72 -0.99
CA CYS A 107 -3.95 17.88 0.10
C CYS A 107 -3.50 18.79 1.26
N ASP A 108 -4.35 18.94 2.26
CA ASP A 108 -4.15 19.82 3.41
C ASP A 108 -2.99 19.40 4.34
N VAL A 109 -2.61 18.12 4.31
CA VAL A 109 -1.44 17.57 5.02
C VAL A 109 -0.14 17.57 4.20
N CYS A 110 -0.19 17.95 2.91
CA CYS A 110 0.97 17.99 2.02
C CYS A 110 1.74 19.32 2.17
N THR A 111 2.32 19.52 3.35
CA THR A 111 3.17 20.67 3.70
C THR A 111 4.53 20.20 4.20
N ASP A 112 5.56 21.05 4.12
CA ASP A 112 6.94 20.66 4.51
C ASP A 112 7.09 20.31 6.00
N ASP A 113 6.18 20.79 6.85
CA ASP A 113 6.13 20.46 8.28
C ASP A 113 5.47 19.11 8.57
N LEU A 114 4.71 18.56 7.62
CA LEU A 114 4.00 17.28 7.71
C LEU A 114 4.51 16.33 6.62
N LEU A 115 3.67 15.97 5.64
CA LEU A 115 3.98 14.91 4.67
C LEU A 115 4.80 15.38 3.46
N GLY A 116 5.26 16.63 3.44
CA GLY A 116 6.02 17.28 2.37
C GLY A 116 5.16 18.10 1.41
N ALA A 117 5.59 19.30 1.05
CA ALA A 117 4.94 20.08 0.00
C ALA A 117 5.25 19.54 -1.39
N ARG A 118 4.53 20.01 -2.41
CA ARG A 118 4.89 19.77 -3.82
C ARG A 118 6.19 20.53 -4.15
N SER A 119 7.10 19.89 -4.88
CA SER A 119 8.32 20.55 -5.34
C SER A 119 8.04 21.63 -6.38
N ALA A 120 8.74 22.75 -6.26
CA ALA A 120 8.71 23.83 -7.25
C ALA A 120 9.49 23.48 -8.53
N PHE A 121 10.35 22.46 -8.49
CA PHE A 121 11.22 22.06 -9.62
C PHE A 121 10.65 20.91 -10.44
N ASP A 122 9.81 20.06 -9.82
CA ASP A 122 9.13 18.95 -10.47
C ASP A 122 7.78 18.70 -9.79
N MET A 123 6.70 18.88 -10.56
CA MET A 123 5.33 18.84 -10.06
C MET A 123 4.92 17.46 -9.52
N ASN A 124 5.64 16.40 -9.89
CA ASN A 124 5.39 15.04 -9.42
C ASN A 124 6.31 14.62 -8.27
N SER A 125 7.14 15.54 -7.75
CA SER A 125 8.10 15.26 -6.68
C SER A 125 7.78 16.04 -5.41
N LEU A 126 8.32 15.57 -4.29
CA LEU A 126 8.23 16.24 -2.99
C LEU A 126 9.25 17.39 -2.90
N SER A 127 8.87 18.45 -2.19
CA SER A 127 9.73 19.58 -1.86
C SER A 127 11.01 19.10 -1.16
N PRO A 128 12.22 19.55 -1.59
CA PRO A 128 13.48 19.18 -0.96
C PRO A 128 13.63 19.56 0.52
N ASN A 129 12.74 20.40 1.04
CA ASN A 129 12.73 20.79 2.45
C ASN A 129 12.10 19.73 3.36
N SER A 130 11.36 18.78 2.80
CA SER A 130 10.77 17.67 3.56
C SER A 130 11.72 16.47 3.59
N VAL A 131 11.84 15.82 4.75
CA VAL A 131 12.63 14.58 4.88
C VAL A 131 12.16 13.47 3.92
N PHE A 132 10.87 13.47 3.58
CA PHE A 132 10.27 12.49 2.67
C PHE A 132 10.79 12.61 1.22
N SER A 133 11.36 13.75 0.80
CA SER A 133 11.97 13.87 -0.53
C SER A 133 13.25 13.03 -0.67
N GLN A 134 13.85 12.63 0.45
CA GLN A 134 15.05 11.81 0.49
C GLN A 134 14.73 10.32 0.43
N TRP A 135 13.48 9.94 0.73
CA TRP A 135 13.06 8.55 0.70
C TRP A 135 13.16 7.97 -0.71
N ARG A 136 13.41 6.67 -0.74
CA ARG A 136 13.45 5.86 -1.95
C ARG A 136 12.52 4.68 -1.76
N VAL A 137 11.83 4.29 -2.83
CA VAL A 137 10.82 3.23 -2.77
C VAL A 137 11.48 1.86 -2.93
N ILE A 138 10.81 0.81 -2.44
CA ILE A 138 11.12 -0.59 -2.75
C ILE A 138 9.96 -1.18 -3.56
N CYS A 139 10.15 -2.39 -4.10
CA CYS A 139 9.11 -3.17 -4.80
C CYS A 139 8.61 -2.53 -6.11
N GLU A 140 9.43 -1.73 -6.79
CA GLU A 140 9.06 -1.07 -8.04
C GLU A 140 9.33 -1.93 -9.29
N SER A 141 10.20 -2.95 -9.20
CA SER A 141 10.56 -3.82 -10.33
C SER A 141 9.52 -4.92 -10.60
N VAL A 142 8.23 -4.56 -10.69
CA VAL A 142 7.10 -5.49 -10.82
C VAL A 142 7.24 -6.41 -12.04
N GLU A 143 7.75 -5.90 -13.17
CA GLU A 143 8.00 -6.70 -14.37
C GLU A 143 9.01 -7.83 -14.12
N ASP A 144 10.09 -7.55 -13.39
CA ASP A 144 11.10 -8.57 -13.05
C ASP A 144 10.48 -9.64 -12.16
N TYR A 145 9.71 -9.24 -11.14
CA TYR A 145 9.07 -10.16 -10.20
C TYR A 145 8.07 -11.08 -10.93
N ASP A 146 7.22 -10.49 -11.77
CA ASP A 146 6.17 -11.19 -12.51
C ASP A 146 6.72 -12.10 -13.63
N THR A 147 7.94 -11.87 -14.13
CA THR A 147 8.50 -12.63 -15.26
C THR A 147 9.60 -13.61 -14.86
N LEU A 148 10.40 -13.27 -13.85
CA LEU A 148 11.51 -14.08 -13.35
C LEU A 148 11.13 -14.90 -12.10
N GLY A 149 10.01 -14.56 -11.46
CA GLY A 149 9.56 -15.20 -10.23
C GLY A 149 10.30 -14.72 -8.98
N THR A 150 11.12 -13.68 -9.10
CA THR A 150 11.84 -13.09 -7.97
C THR A 150 10.91 -12.29 -7.08
N PHE A 151 11.31 -12.09 -5.82
CA PHE A 151 10.58 -11.20 -4.90
C PHE A 151 11.14 -9.78 -4.87
N CYS A 152 10.29 -8.85 -4.41
CA CYS A 152 10.76 -7.57 -3.93
C CYS A 152 11.80 -7.78 -2.82
N ASN A 153 12.97 -7.19 -3.01
CA ASN A 153 14.06 -7.19 -2.04
C ASN A 153 14.15 -5.83 -1.33
N ASN A 154 15.12 -5.66 -0.44
CA ASN A 154 15.33 -4.40 0.28
C ASN A 154 16.18 -3.36 -0.50
N SER A 155 16.30 -3.49 -1.83
CA SER A 155 17.00 -2.49 -2.65
C SER A 155 16.08 -1.32 -2.95
N GLU A 156 16.46 -0.15 -2.47
CA GLU A 156 15.76 1.10 -2.71
C GLU A 156 16.06 1.67 -4.11
N THR A 157 15.02 2.10 -4.84
CA THR A 157 15.10 2.53 -6.25
C THR A 157 14.86 4.03 -6.44
N SER A 158 13.64 4.41 -6.81
CA SER A 158 13.26 5.75 -7.26
C SER A 158 12.75 6.61 -6.09
N PRO A 159 12.76 7.96 -6.20
CA PRO A 159 12.13 8.82 -5.21
C PRO A 159 10.60 8.70 -5.28
N ILE A 160 9.92 9.03 -4.16
CA ILE A 160 8.46 9.09 -4.10
C ILE A 160 7.91 10.04 -5.16
N ARG A 161 6.93 9.57 -5.93
CA ARG A 161 6.15 10.37 -6.88
C ARG A 161 4.80 10.72 -6.27
N ARG A 162 4.45 12.00 -6.19
CA ARG A 162 3.17 12.46 -5.65
C ARG A 162 2.70 13.73 -6.33
N ASN A 163 1.47 13.73 -6.81
CA ASN A 163 0.84 14.88 -7.48
C ASN A 163 -0.67 14.94 -7.16
N PRO A 164 -1.06 15.48 -5.99
CA PRO A 164 -2.47 15.57 -5.60
C PRO A 164 -3.30 16.31 -6.65
N ALA A 165 -4.47 15.77 -6.97
CA ALA A 165 -5.35 16.24 -8.05
C ALA A 165 -4.73 16.26 -9.47
N GLY A 166 -3.55 15.65 -9.66
CA GLY A 166 -2.78 15.71 -10.90
C GLY A 166 -3.25 14.79 -12.03
N ASN A 167 -4.15 13.83 -11.76
CA ASN A 167 -4.62 12.88 -12.77
C ASN A 167 -5.69 13.50 -13.70
N VAL A 168 -5.22 14.29 -14.66
CA VAL A 168 -6.09 14.96 -15.66
C VAL A 168 -6.82 14.00 -16.58
N ALA A 169 -6.36 12.75 -16.70
CA ALA A 169 -7.01 11.73 -17.52
C ALA A 169 -8.25 11.13 -16.83
N ARG A 170 -8.35 11.26 -15.50
CA ARG A 170 -9.45 10.74 -14.68
C ARG A 170 -9.98 11.84 -13.74
N PRO A 171 -10.84 12.76 -14.23
CA PRO A 171 -11.31 13.89 -13.42
C PRO A 171 -11.99 13.52 -12.10
N MET A 172 -12.58 12.32 -11.99
CA MET A 172 -13.24 11.86 -10.77
C MET A 172 -12.26 11.71 -9.59
N VAL A 173 -11.02 11.27 -9.84
CA VAL A 173 -9.99 11.11 -8.79
C VAL A 173 -9.17 12.38 -8.54
N GLN A 174 -9.59 13.52 -9.12
CA GLN A 174 -8.95 14.82 -8.85
C GLN A 174 -9.50 15.49 -7.59
N ARG A 175 -10.50 14.88 -6.96
CA ARG A 175 -11.13 15.40 -5.74
C ARG A 175 -11.13 14.35 -4.65
N LEU A 176 -10.99 14.84 -3.43
CA LEU A 176 -11.16 14.04 -2.23
C LEU A 176 -12.65 13.78 -1.95
N PRO A 177 -12.97 12.71 -1.20
CA PRO A 177 -14.33 12.44 -0.72
C PRO A 177 -14.88 13.61 0.09
N GLU A 178 -16.19 13.80 0.02
CA GLU A 178 -16.92 14.77 0.82
C GLU A 178 -17.21 14.20 2.22
N PRO A 179 -17.38 15.03 3.26
CA PRO A 179 -17.77 14.56 4.58
C PRO A 179 -19.06 13.71 4.59
N GLN A 180 -19.97 13.97 3.64
CA GLN A 180 -21.22 13.22 3.50
C GLN A 180 -20.99 11.77 3.08
N ASP A 181 -19.96 11.49 2.28
CA ASP A 181 -19.66 10.13 1.81
C ASP A 181 -19.35 9.20 3.00
N VAL A 182 -18.68 9.72 4.03
CA VAL A 182 -18.42 8.98 5.28
C VAL A 182 -19.71 8.68 6.04
N VAL A 183 -20.64 9.63 6.10
CA VAL A 183 -21.93 9.45 6.78
C VAL A 183 -22.76 8.39 6.07
N ASP A 184 -22.86 8.49 4.74
CA ASP A 184 -23.61 7.55 3.91
C ASP A 184 -23.05 6.13 4.01
N CYS A 185 -21.72 5.99 4.01
CA CYS A 185 -21.05 4.72 4.21
C CYS A 185 -21.37 4.10 5.59
N LEU A 186 -21.32 4.88 6.68
CA LEU A 186 -21.63 4.41 8.03
C LEU A 186 -23.11 4.04 8.24
N ASP A 187 -24.00 4.46 7.34
CA ASP A 187 -25.39 4.05 7.36
C ASP A 187 -25.63 2.62 6.88
N LEU A 188 -24.69 2.03 6.14
CA LEU A 188 -24.72 0.62 5.74
C LEU A 188 -24.58 -0.28 6.97
N LYS A 189 -25.58 -1.14 7.20
CA LYS A 189 -25.64 -2.03 8.38
C LYS A 189 -25.02 -3.40 8.13
N THR A 190 -24.85 -3.78 6.88
CA THR A 190 -24.26 -5.05 6.49
C THR A 190 -22.77 -4.85 6.22
N PHE A 191 -21.92 -5.59 6.95
CA PHE A 191 -20.48 -5.48 6.79
C PHE A 191 -20.03 -5.80 5.37
N ASP A 192 -20.50 -6.93 4.80
CA ASP A 192 -20.24 -7.29 3.41
C ASP A 192 -21.38 -8.15 2.83
N THR A 193 -21.49 -8.19 1.51
CA THR A 193 -22.55 -8.89 0.77
C THR A 193 -21.94 -9.80 -0.29
N PRO A 194 -22.61 -10.91 -0.68
CA PRO A 194 -22.18 -11.71 -1.82
C PRO A 194 -22.05 -10.84 -3.10
N PRO A 195 -21.04 -11.08 -3.96
CA PRO A 195 -20.12 -12.22 -3.96
C PRO A 195 -18.89 -12.06 -3.07
N TYR A 196 -18.86 -11.08 -2.15
CA TYR A 196 -17.72 -10.75 -1.29
C TYR A 196 -16.49 -10.32 -2.09
N TYR A 197 -16.75 -9.53 -3.12
CA TYR A 197 -15.75 -9.02 -4.06
C TYR A 197 -15.88 -7.50 -4.26
N SER A 198 -15.05 -6.89 -5.11
CA SER A 198 -15.13 -5.47 -5.53
C SER A 198 -16.47 -5.10 -6.18
N THR A 199 -17.23 -6.08 -6.64
CA THR A 199 -18.56 -5.89 -7.27
C THR A 199 -19.75 -6.00 -6.30
N SER A 200 -19.49 -6.08 -4.99
CA SER A 200 -20.55 -6.26 -3.98
C SER A 200 -21.34 -4.97 -3.75
N SER A 201 -22.68 -5.05 -3.79
CA SER A 201 -23.57 -3.91 -3.56
C SER A 201 -24.13 -3.90 -2.14
N GLU A 202 -24.48 -2.74 -1.59
CA GLU A 202 -25.02 -2.60 -0.22
C GLU A 202 -24.06 -3.18 0.85
N SER A 203 -22.75 -3.09 0.60
CA SER A 203 -21.68 -3.62 1.43
C SER A 203 -20.88 -2.49 2.04
N PHE A 204 -20.88 -2.37 3.38
CA PHE A 204 -20.06 -1.39 4.08
C PHE A 204 -18.58 -1.50 3.70
N ARG A 205 -18.04 -2.73 3.68
CA ARG A 205 -16.64 -3.00 3.32
C ARG A 205 -16.35 -2.49 1.91
N ASN A 206 -17.19 -2.81 0.93
CA ASN A 206 -16.95 -2.42 -0.46
C ASN A 206 -17.09 -0.91 -0.69
N THR A 207 -18.02 -0.26 0.02
CA THR A 207 -18.21 1.19 -0.03
C THR A 207 -17.05 1.95 0.61
N VAL A 208 -16.55 1.53 1.79
CA VAL A 208 -15.41 2.20 2.46
C VAL A 208 -14.08 1.97 1.74
N GLU A 209 -13.94 0.84 1.06
CA GLU A 209 -12.81 0.52 0.18
C GLU A 209 -12.79 1.44 -1.06
N GLY A 210 -13.96 1.86 -1.54
CA GLY A 210 -14.11 2.80 -2.66
C GLY A 210 -14.49 2.15 -3.99
N GLU A 211 -14.85 0.86 -3.97
CA GLU A 211 -15.21 0.07 -5.16
C GLU A 211 -16.71 0.18 -5.53
N ASP A 212 -17.55 0.65 -4.59
CA ASP A 212 -18.97 0.87 -4.86
C ASP A 212 -19.18 2.09 -5.77
N THR A 213 -19.56 1.81 -7.01
CA THR A 213 -19.85 2.84 -8.03
C THR A 213 -21.07 3.74 -7.71
N ILE A 214 -21.91 3.36 -6.74
CA ILE A 214 -23.12 4.11 -6.36
C ILE A 214 -22.83 5.14 -5.25
N HIS A 215 -21.90 4.85 -4.33
CA HIS A 215 -21.46 5.75 -3.24
C HIS A 215 -19.92 5.80 -3.17
N PRO A 216 -19.24 6.48 -4.12
CA PRO A 216 -17.80 6.36 -4.26
C PRO A 216 -17.05 7.17 -3.19
N ILE A 217 -16.48 6.50 -2.19
CA ILE A 217 -15.38 7.06 -1.38
C ILE A 217 -14.09 6.87 -2.18
N GLN A 218 -13.76 7.81 -3.07
CA GLN A 218 -12.53 7.71 -3.85
C GLN A 218 -11.32 8.09 -3.00
N GLN A 219 -10.57 7.08 -2.55
CA GLN A 219 -9.28 7.30 -1.89
C GLN A 219 -8.25 7.74 -2.95
N THR A 220 -7.66 8.92 -2.77
CA THR A 220 -6.57 9.41 -3.64
C THR A 220 -5.21 8.74 -3.33
N LEU A 221 -5.16 7.82 -2.38
CA LEU A 221 -3.91 7.20 -1.91
C LEU A 221 -4.19 5.74 -1.52
N LEU A 222 -3.99 4.80 -2.44
CA LEU A 222 -3.38 3.47 -2.20
C LEU A 222 -3.37 2.56 -3.44
N SER A 223 -4.12 2.86 -4.52
CA SER A 223 -3.88 2.18 -5.79
C SER A 223 -2.74 2.87 -6.53
N THR A 224 -1.51 2.41 -6.30
CA THR A 224 -0.54 2.39 -7.40
C THR A 224 -1.21 1.61 -8.52
N GLU A 225 -1.61 2.30 -9.60
CA GLU A 225 -2.06 1.66 -10.82
C GLU A 225 -1.06 0.54 -11.17
N THR A 226 -1.53 -0.70 -11.16
CA THR A 226 -0.85 -1.85 -11.78
C THR A 226 -0.87 -1.73 -13.29
#